data_AF-A0AAW4VV48-F1
#
_entry.id   AF-A0AAW4VV48-F1
#
_cell.length_a   1.000
_cell.length_b   1.000
_cell.length_c   1.000
_cell.angle_alpha   90.00
_cell.angle_beta   90.00
_cell.angle_gamma   90.00
#
_symmetry.space_group_name_H-M   'P 1'
#
loop_
_entity.id
_entity.type
_entity.pdbx_description
1 polymer ?
#
loop_
_entity_poly.entity_id
_entity_poly.type
_entity_poly.pdbx_seq_one_letter_code
_entity_poly.pdbx_strand_id
1 'polypeptide(L)'
;DGASEKEEDRIRKIKGERILKRIPAGSIVIPLCIDGKQMTSDELRHKWEKWNRQRDTEVAFVIGGSLGLCSAVQRKGAFKLSF
;
A
#
# COMPACT_ATOMS: atom_id res chain seq x y z
N ASP A 1 10.71 -24.97 -14.44
CA ASP A 1 9.97 -23.68 -14.59
C ASP A 1 9.64 -22.92 -13.29
N GLY A 2 9.73 -23.50 -12.09
CA GLY A 2 9.43 -22.79 -10.84
C GLY A 2 10.51 -21.87 -10.25
N ALA A 3 11.63 -21.64 -10.95
CA ALA A 3 12.73 -20.80 -10.45
C ALA A 3 12.44 -19.30 -10.61
N SER A 4 11.77 -18.89 -11.71
CA SER A 4 11.47 -17.48 -11.98
C SER A 4 10.45 -16.91 -10.99
N GLU A 5 9.36 -17.63 -10.75
CA GLU A 5 8.32 -17.19 -9.80
C GLU A 5 8.88 -17.05 -8.38
N LYS A 6 9.67 -18.03 -7.92
CA LYS A 6 10.32 -17.96 -6.60
C LYS A 6 11.28 -16.78 -6.49
N GLU A 7 12.02 -16.47 -7.55
CA GLU A 7 12.94 -15.33 -7.57
C GLU A 7 12.18 -13.99 -7.60
N GLU A 8 11.12 -13.87 -8.41
CA GLU A 8 10.24 -12.69 -8.39
C GLU A 8 9.63 -12.48 -7.00
N ASP A 9 9.20 -13.56 -6.36
CA ASP A 9 8.60 -13.52 -5.03
C ASP A 9 9.61 -13.11 -3.96
N ARG A 10 10.87 -13.55 -4.10
CA ARG A 10 12.00 -13.10 -3.27
C ARG A 10 12.28 -11.61 -3.46
N ILE A 11 12.37 -11.14 -4.71
CA ILE A 11 12.57 -9.72 -5.03
C ILE A 11 11.43 -8.88 -4.47
N ARG A 12 10.19 -9.32 -4.62
CA ARG A 12 8.98 -8.68 -4.08
C ARG A 12 9.05 -8.57 -2.56
N LYS A 13 9.48 -9.62 -1.85
CA LYS A 13 9.67 -9.61 -0.39
C LYS A 13 10.74 -8.61 0.05
N ILE A 14 11.92 -8.61 -0.58
CA ILE A 14 13.02 -7.68 -0.26
C ILE A 14 12.58 -6.22 -0.48
N LYS A 15 11.90 -5.92 -1.59
CA LYS A 15 11.35 -4.58 -1.85
C LYS A 15 10.29 -4.21 -0.82
N GLY A 16 9.44 -5.17 -0.44
CA GLY A 16 8.41 -5.00 0.58
C GLY A 16 8.97 -4.63 1.96
N GLU A 17 10.05 -5.29 2.40
CA GLU A 17 10.72 -4.95 3.66
C GLU A 17 11.29 -3.53 3.66
N ARG A 18 11.86 -3.09 2.52
CA ARG A 18 12.35 -1.71 2.35
C ARG A 18 11.22 -0.68 2.43
N ILE A 19 10.06 -0.99 1.88
CA ILE A 19 8.86 -0.16 1.99
C ILE A 19 8.41 -0.08 3.45
N LEU A 20 8.28 -1.24 4.12
CA LEU A 20 7.83 -1.30 5.51
C LEU A 20 8.70 -0.49 6.47
N LYS A 21 10.02 -0.48 6.26
CA LYS A 21 10.99 0.31 7.06
C LYS A 21 10.88 1.81 6.84
N ARG A 22 10.28 2.27 5.74
CA ARG A 22 10.13 3.69 5.38
C ARG A 22 8.77 4.25 5.75
N ILE A 23 7.79 3.40 6.04
CA ILE A 23 6.48 3.85 6.51
C ILE A 23 6.66 4.44 7.92
N PRO A 24 6.31 5.72 8.13
CA PRO A 24 6.40 6.33 9.45
C PRO A 24 5.52 5.60 10.47
N ALA A 25 5.95 5.59 11.72
CA ALA A 25 5.19 4.95 12.79
C ALA A 25 3.86 5.69 12.99
N GLY A 26 2.77 4.93 13.14
CA GLY A 26 1.44 5.51 13.35
C GLY A 26 0.72 5.96 12.07
N SER A 27 1.35 5.95 10.89
CA SER A 27 0.68 6.37 9.66
C SER A 27 -0.50 5.45 9.26
N ILE A 28 -1.54 6.04 8.69
CA ILE A 28 -2.57 5.33 7.94
C ILE A 28 -1.96 4.92 6.60
N VAL A 29 -1.79 3.61 6.40
CA VAL A 29 -1.16 3.07 5.18
C VAL A 29 -2.23 2.78 4.12
N ILE A 30 -2.07 3.36 2.92
CA ILE A 30 -2.98 3.21 1.78
C ILE A 30 -2.21 2.57 0.62
N PRO A 31 -2.16 1.22 0.53
CA PRO A 31 -1.57 0.55 -0.62
C PRO A 31 -2.40 0.76 -1.90
N LEU A 32 -1.73 1.14 -2.98
CA LEU A 32 -2.32 1.15 -4.32
C LEU A 32 -2.20 -0.25 -4.93
N CYS A 33 -3.32 -0.89 -5.20
CA CYS A 33 -3.37 -2.24 -5.74
C CYS A 33 -4.53 -2.37 -6.72
N ILE A 34 -4.32 -3.15 -7.79
CA ILE A 34 -5.34 -3.42 -8.82
C ILE A 34 -6.57 -4.16 -8.27
N ASP A 35 -6.40 -4.90 -7.18
CA ASP A 35 -7.47 -5.58 -6.42
C ASP A 35 -8.07 -4.66 -5.33
N GLY A 36 -7.71 -3.38 -5.32
CA GLY A 36 -8.22 -2.37 -4.40
C GLY A 36 -9.61 -1.85 -4.79
N LYS A 37 -10.23 -1.09 -3.89
CA LYS A 37 -11.49 -0.42 -4.20
C LYS A 37 -11.23 0.75 -5.16
N GLN A 38 -11.91 0.80 -6.29
CA GLN A 38 -11.98 1.99 -7.12
C GLN A 38 -12.84 3.06 -6.44
N MET A 39 -12.43 4.32 -6.55
CA MET A 39 -13.13 5.46 -5.97
C MET A 39 -13.18 6.60 -6.97
N THR A 40 -14.32 7.27 -7.05
CA THR A 40 -14.40 8.58 -7.71
C THR A 40 -13.61 9.63 -6.93
N SER A 41 -13.27 10.75 -7.58
CA SER A 41 -12.61 11.88 -6.91
C SER A 41 -13.41 12.40 -5.70
N ASP A 42 -14.74 12.41 -5.79
CA ASP A 42 -15.61 12.82 -4.70
C ASP A 42 -15.56 11.84 -3.53
N GLU A 43 -15.62 10.53 -3.78
CA GLU A 43 -15.49 9.53 -2.73
C GLU A 43 -14.11 9.61 -2.06
N LEU A 44 -13.03 9.79 -2.84
CA LEU A 44 -11.68 9.93 -2.31
C LEU A 44 -11.55 11.19 -1.44
N ARG A 45 -12.12 12.32 -1.87
CA ARG A 45 -12.17 13.56 -1.06
C ARG A 45 -12.84 13.32 0.29
N HIS A 46 -14.02 12.70 0.30
CA HIS A 46 -14.72 12.40 1.55
C HIS A 46 -13.92 11.45 2.44
N LYS A 47 -13.21 10.46 1.85
CA LYS A 47 -12.36 9.52 2.57
C LYS A 47 -11.13 10.21 3.16
N TRP A 48 -10.49 11.08 2.39
CA TRP A 48 -9.36 11.91 2.79
C TRP A 48 -9.69 12.79 4.00
N GLU A 49 -10.86 13.44 3.99
CA GLU A 49 -11.34 14.18 5.15
C GLU A 49 -11.49 13.30 6.40
N LYS A 50 -11.86 12.01 6.24
CA LYS A 50 -11.92 11.09 7.40
C LYS A 50 -10.55 10.75 7.94
N TRP A 51 -9.57 10.51 7.06
CA TRP A 51 -8.19 10.22 7.46
C TRP A 51 -7.54 11.43 8.15
N ASN A 52 -7.75 12.63 7.63
CA ASN A 52 -7.18 13.87 8.18
C ASN A 52 -7.81 14.34 9.50
N ARG A 53 -8.94 13.78 9.94
CA ARG A 53 -9.52 14.12 11.24
C ARG A 53 -8.73 13.56 12.43
N GLN A 54 -7.89 12.56 12.20
CA GLN A 54 -7.02 12.02 13.26
C GLN A 54 -5.81 12.93 13.41
N ARG A 55 -5.73 13.65 14.53
CA ARG A 55 -4.54 14.47 14.87
C ARG A 55 -3.30 13.57 14.92
N ASP A 56 -2.17 14.14 14.52
CA ASP A 56 -0.84 13.52 14.60
C ASP A 56 -0.70 12.18 13.84
N THR A 57 -1.59 11.94 12.86
CA THR A 57 -1.61 10.72 12.06
C THR A 57 -1.33 11.05 10.59
N GLU A 58 -0.19 10.59 10.07
CA GLU A 58 0.16 10.79 8.65
C GLU A 58 -0.56 9.79 7.75
N VAL A 59 -0.87 10.18 6.50
CA VAL A 59 -1.38 9.26 5.48
C VAL A 59 -0.25 8.89 4.52
N ALA A 60 0.08 7.61 4.45
CA ALA A 60 1.14 7.08 3.60
C ALA A 60 0.55 6.28 2.43
N PHE A 61 0.56 6.86 1.23
CA PHE A 61 0.27 6.12 0.01
C PHE A 61 1.47 5.26 -0.41
N VAL A 62 1.22 4.01 -0.74
CA VAL A 62 2.26 3.06 -1.08
C VAL A 62 2.05 2.52 -2.50
N ILE A 63 3.03 2.77 -3.35
CA ILE A 63 3.02 2.35 -4.76
C ILE A 63 4.05 1.24 -4.96
N GLY A 64 3.60 0.12 -5.53
CA GLY A 64 4.47 -1.00 -5.86
C GLY A 64 5.33 -0.74 -7.10
N GLY A 65 6.36 -1.56 -7.27
CA GLY A 65 7.09 -1.64 -8.54
C GLY A 65 6.38 -2.57 -9.54
N SER A 66 7.07 -2.92 -10.62
CA SER A 66 6.56 -3.82 -11.68
C SER A 66 6.05 -5.18 -11.19
N LEU A 67 6.63 -5.72 -10.11
CA LEU A 67 6.19 -7.00 -9.51
C LEU A 67 5.06 -6.82 -8.48
N GLY A 68 4.52 -5.62 -8.33
CA GLY A 68 3.51 -5.29 -7.34
C GLY A 68 4.04 -5.18 -5.90
N LEU A 69 3.11 -5.12 -4.95
CA LEU A 69 3.39 -5.06 -3.51
C LEU A 69 3.41 -6.46 -2.91
N CYS A 70 4.31 -6.71 -1.96
CA CYS A 70 4.28 -7.96 -1.21
C CYS A 70 3.07 -7.99 -0.26
N SER A 71 2.63 -9.22 0.08
CA SER A 71 1.46 -9.41 0.94
C SER A 71 1.60 -8.77 2.33
N ALA A 72 2.82 -8.65 2.86
CA ALA A 72 3.06 -7.99 4.14
C ALA A 72 2.77 -6.48 4.09
N VAL A 73 3.14 -5.80 2.99
CA VAL A 73 2.81 -4.38 2.78
C VAL A 73 1.30 -4.21 2.60
N GLN A 74 0.67 -5.07 1.81
CA GLN A 74 -0.78 -5.02 1.62
C GLN A 74 -1.55 -5.20 2.93
N ARG A 75 -1.14 -6.14 3.79
CA ARG A 75 -1.76 -6.40 5.10
C ARG A 75 -1.58 -5.26 6.11
N LYS A 76 -0.52 -4.45 5.97
CA LYS A 76 -0.34 -3.24 6.80
C LYS A 76 -1.30 -2.12 6.38
N GLY A 77 -1.86 -2.20 5.18
CA GLY A 77 -2.81 -1.22 4.65
C GLY A 77 -4.12 -1.19 5.44
N ALA A 78 -4.55 0.01 5.84
CA ALA A 78 -5.88 0.23 6.39
C ALA A 78 -6.97 0.23 5.30
N PHE A 79 -6.58 0.49 4.05
CA PHE A 79 -7.47 0.52 2.90
C PHE A 79 -6.70 0.32 1.60
N LYS A 80 -7.11 -0.64 0.76
CA LYS A 80 -6.56 -0.83 -0.60
C LYS A 80 -7.32 0.05 -1.59
N LEU A 81 -6.62 0.93 -2.29
CA LEU A 81 -7.18 1.80 -3.33
C LEU A 81 -6.75 1.31 -4.72
N SER A 82 -7.69 1.27 -5.67
CA SER A 82 -7.39 1.11 -7.09
C SER A 82 -7.69 2.43 -7.80
N PHE A 83 -6.80 2.81 -8.71
CA PHE A 83 -7.06 3.84 -9.72
C PHE A 83 -7.54 3.19 -11.01
#